data_AF-A0A7X8I8P3-F1
#
_entry.id   AF-A0A7X8I8P3-F1
#
_cell.length_a   1.000
_cell.length_b   1.000
_cell.length_c   1.000
_cell.angle_alpha   90.00
_cell.angle_beta   90.00
_cell.angle_gamma   90.00
#
_symmetry.space_group_name_H-M   'P 1'
#
loop_
_entity.id
_entity.type
_entity.pdbx_description
1 polymer ?
#
loop_
_entity_poly.entity_id
_entity_poly.type
_entity_poly.pdbx_seq_one_letter_code
_entity_poly.pdbx_strand_id
1 'polypeptide(L)'
;MVGDFVFDLVGARRAGMRAVLVQRPEAVWKYWADVSFDRLAQFVESLNAPEPLVPWEYAALAAEIGKEGLKKAAEKELDISASDPRVLPFLLKKAAEGTALFRLDDPLAALTPEQWVNMPGLAPSWLDQPIVKVAEYLLNNRFPLAKVLFEEDRAGTILREISVTPSAGG
;
A
#
# COMPACT_ATOMS: atom_id res chain seq x y z
N MET A 1 24.50 5.33 -18.33
CA MET A 1 23.26 6.06 -18.61
C MET A 1 21.98 5.26 -18.38
N VAL A 2 21.80 3.99 -18.83
CA VAL A 2 20.63 3.19 -18.38
C VAL A 2 20.79 2.73 -16.92
N GLY A 3 22.02 2.41 -16.51
CA GLY A 3 22.33 1.97 -15.15
C GLY A 3 21.94 3.00 -14.09
N ASP A 4 22.30 4.27 -14.31
CA ASP A 4 22.09 5.37 -13.36
C ASP A 4 20.59 5.51 -12.97
N PHE A 5 19.68 5.42 -13.94
CA PHE A 5 18.24 5.51 -13.68
C PHE A 5 17.64 4.29 -13.01
N VAL A 6 18.15 3.07 -13.29
CA VAL A 6 17.71 1.88 -12.55
C VAL A 6 18.14 1.99 -11.09
N PHE A 7 19.34 2.52 -10.84
CA PHE A 7 19.80 2.82 -9.49
C PHE A 7 18.98 3.92 -8.83
N ASP A 8 18.55 4.96 -9.55
CA ASP A 8 17.68 6.00 -9.02
C ASP A 8 16.29 5.45 -8.67
N LEU A 9 15.70 4.60 -9.51
CA LEU A 9 14.40 3.95 -9.23
C LEU A 9 14.47 2.99 -8.04
N VAL A 10 15.49 2.12 -8.02
CA VAL A 10 15.72 1.20 -6.90
C VAL A 10 16.10 1.96 -5.63
N GLY A 11 16.83 3.06 -5.77
CA GLY A 11 17.21 3.97 -4.70
C GLY A 11 15.99 4.67 -4.10
N ALA A 12 15.11 5.22 -4.95
CA ALA A 12 13.84 5.81 -4.55
C ALA A 12 13.01 4.79 -3.77
N ARG A 13 12.90 3.54 -4.25
CA ARG A 13 12.21 2.46 -3.52
C ARG A 13 12.82 2.20 -2.14
N ARG A 14 14.14 2.04 -2.04
CA ARG A 14 14.82 1.80 -0.76
C ARG A 14 14.64 2.96 0.23
N ALA A 15 14.50 4.17 -0.30
CA ALA A 15 14.24 5.38 0.47
C ALA A 15 12.74 5.64 0.73
N GLY A 16 11.83 4.80 0.23
CA GLY A 16 10.38 5.00 0.35
C GLY A 16 9.85 6.21 -0.43
N MET A 17 10.54 6.62 -1.50
CA MET A 17 10.19 7.75 -2.36
C MET A 17 9.42 7.30 -3.60
N ARG A 18 8.49 8.16 -4.06
CA ARG A 18 7.74 7.98 -5.32
C ARG A 18 8.59 8.37 -6.52
N ALA A 19 8.42 7.65 -7.64
CA ALA A 19 9.20 7.87 -8.86
C ALA A 19 8.36 8.35 -10.04
N VAL A 20 8.86 9.35 -10.78
CA VAL A 20 8.21 9.95 -11.95
C VAL A 20 9.19 9.97 -13.13
N LEU A 21 8.74 9.51 -14.30
CA LEU A 21 9.51 9.60 -15.54
C LEU A 21 8.97 10.71 -16.44
N VAL A 22 9.85 11.54 -16.97
CA VAL A 22 9.49 12.66 -17.85
C VAL A 22 10.26 12.55 -19.17
N GLN A 23 9.57 12.81 -20.29
CA GLN A 23 10.14 12.83 -21.65
C GLN A 23 10.69 11.48 -22.15
N ARG A 24 10.04 10.37 -21.79
CA ARG A 24 10.44 9.02 -22.23
C ARG A 24 9.25 8.15 -22.67
N PRO A 25 8.46 8.57 -23.67
CA PRO A 25 7.58 7.65 -24.38
C PRO A 25 8.47 6.50 -24.89
N GLU A 26 8.05 5.24 -24.69
CA GLU A 26 8.76 4.03 -25.15
C GLU A 26 9.93 3.50 -24.31
N ALA A 27 10.25 4.09 -23.15
CA ALA A 27 11.18 3.42 -22.24
C ALA A 27 10.61 2.07 -21.80
N VAL A 28 11.33 0.98 -22.05
CA VAL A 28 10.91 -0.38 -21.67
C VAL A 28 10.60 -0.42 -20.18
N TRP A 29 11.36 0.30 -19.35
CA TRP A 29 11.19 0.34 -17.90
C TRP A 29 10.15 1.37 -17.38
N LYS A 30 9.26 1.92 -18.22
CA LYS A 30 8.23 2.87 -17.76
C LYS A 30 7.30 2.30 -16.68
N TYR A 31 7.13 0.98 -16.68
CA TYR A 31 6.30 0.26 -15.70
C TYR A 31 6.90 0.18 -14.30
N TRP A 32 8.13 0.67 -14.11
CA TRP A 32 8.77 0.81 -12.80
C TRP A 32 8.52 2.19 -12.15
N ALA A 33 7.83 3.11 -12.84
CA ALA A 33 7.47 4.41 -12.31
C ALA A 33 6.00 4.46 -11.92
N ASP A 34 5.67 5.31 -10.95
CA ASP A 34 4.28 5.50 -10.51
C ASP A 34 3.47 6.31 -11.53
N VAL A 35 4.14 7.19 -12.26
CA VAL A 35 3.57 7.93 -13.38
C VAL A 35 4.67 8.28 -14.39
N SER A 36 4.27 8.37 -15.66
CA SER A 36 5.15 8.80 -16.74
C SER A 36 4.47 9.87 -17.59
N PHE A 37 5.23 10.90 -17.96
CA PHE A 37 4.80 11.97 -18.86
C PHE A 37 5.65 11.99 -20.11
N ASP A 38 5.03 12.12 -21.27
CA ASP A 38 5.74 12.19 -22.55
C ASP A 38 6.42 13.55 -22.74
N ARG A 39 5.91 14.59 -22.08
CA ARG A 39 6.44 15.96 -22.16
C ARG A 39 6.52 16.60 -20.79
N LEU A 40 7.54 17.44 -20.60
CA LEU A 40 7.70 18.24 -19.38
C LEU A 40 6.47 19.14 -19.11
N ALA A 41 5.83 19.66 -20.17
CA ALA A 41 4.62 20.46 -20.03
C ALA A 41 3.46 19.69 -19.34
N GLN A 42 3.29 18.40 -19.63
CA GLN A 42 2.27 17.57 -18.99
C GLN A 42 2.61 17.32 -17.50
N PHE A 43 3.90 17.16 -17.19
CA PHE A 43 4.32 17.08 -15.80
C PHE A 43 4.00 18.38 -15.05
N VAL A 44 4.34 19.55 -15.62
CA VAL A 44 4.01 20.85 -15.03
C VAL A 44 2.50 21.02 -14.85
N GLU A 45 1.70 20.59 -15.83
CA GLU A 45 0.24 20.59 -15.72
C GLU A 45 -0.25 19.72 -14.56
N SER A 46 0.32 18.52 -14.39
CA SER A 46 0.00 17.64 -13.25
C SER A 46 0.37 18.24 -11.90
N LEU A 47 1.37 19.12 -11.84
CA LEU A 47 1.73 19.84 -10.62
C LEU A 47 0.71 20.94 -10.28
N ASN A 48 0.07 21.54 -11.28
CA ASN A 48 -0.98 22.54 -11.08
C ASN A 48 -2.31 21.91 -10.62
N ALA A 49 -2.60 20.68 -11.05
CA ALA A 49 -3.79 19.93 -10.66
C ALA A 49 -3.40 18.49 -10.24
N PRO A 50 -2.84 18.31 -9.03
CA PRO A 50 -2.30 17.02 -8.61
C PRO A 50 -3.40 15.99 -8.38
N GLU A 51 -3.36 14.90 -9.16
CA GLU A 51 -4.13 13.69 -8.88
C GLU A 51 -3.35 12.72 -7.98
N PRO A 52 -4.03 11.93 -7.14
CA PRO A 52 -3.39 10.84 -6.41
C PRO A 52 -2.68 9.87 -7.36
N LEU A 53 -1.38 9.69 -7.14
CA LEU A 53 -0.58 8.75 -7.93
C LEU A 53 -0.90 7.31 -7.53
N VAL A 54 -1.13 6.45 -8.51
CA VAL A 54 -1.25 5.00 -8.28
C VAL A 54 0.16 4.43 -8.08
N PRO A 55 0.47 3.81 -6.94
CA PRO A 55 1.76 3.15 -6.77
C PRO A 55 1.93 2.03 -7.80
N TRP A 56 3.13 1.86 -8.34
CA TRP A 56 3.40 0.89 -9.40
C TRP A 56 2.97 -0.55 -9.04
N GLU A 57 2.98 -0.94 -7.75
CA GLU A 57 2.50 -2.26 -7.29
C GLU A 57 1.03 -2.50 -7.60
N TYR A 58 0.25 -1.44 -7.75
CA TYR A 58 -1.17 -1.47 -8.10
C TYR A 58 -1.44 -1.05 -9.55
N ALA A 59 -0.41 -0.81 -10.37
CA ALA A 59 -0.59 -0.35 -11.75
C ALA A 59 -1.38 -1.34 -12.62
N ALA A 60 -1.09 -2.64 -12.47
CA ALA A 60 -1.84 -3.70 -13.16
C ALA A 60 -3.31 -3.72 -12.74
N LEU A 61 -3.57 -3.61 -11.44
CA LEU A 61 -4.93 -3.58 -10.90
C LEU A 61 -5.68 -2.33 -11.36
N ALA A 62 -5.05 -1.15 -11.31
CA ALA A 62 -5.65 0.10 -11.78
C ALA A 62 -5.96 0.08 -13.29
N ALA A 63 -5.18 -0.64 -14.09
CA ALA A 63 -5.47 -0.84 -15.51
C ALA A 63 -6.72 -1.72 -15.74
N GLU A 64 -6.99 -2.66 -14.83
CA GLU A 64 -8.15 -3.56 -14.90
C GLU A 64 -9.44 -2.90 -14.39
N ILE A 65 -9.42 -2.30 -13.20
CA ILE A 65 -10.62 -1.78 -12.52
C ILE A 65 -10.74 -0.25 -12.54
N GLY A 66 -9.77 0.45 -13.10
CA GLY A 66 -9.68 1.91 -13.10
C GLY A 66 -9.22 2.50 -11.76
N LYS A 67 -8.76 3.77 -11.78
CA LYS A 67 -8.33 4.50 -10.58
C LYS A 67 -9.43 4.61 -9.53
N GLU A 68 -10.67 4.90 -9.95
CA GLU A 68 -11.83 4.98 -9.05
C GLU A 68 -12.21 3.63 -8.46
N GLY A 69 -12.06 2.54 -9.23
CA GLY A 69 -12.26 1.18 -8.73
C GLY A 69 -11.23 0.83 -7.65
N LEU A 70 -9.96 1.17 -7.90
CA LEU A 70 -8.88 0.97 -6.93
C LEU A 70 -9.13 1.78 -5.64
N LYS A 71 -9.58 3.03 -5.76
CA LYS A 71 -9.92 3.87 -4.60
C LYS A 71 -11.02 3.23 -3.75
N LYS A 72 -12.10 2.77 -4.39
CA LYS A 72 -13.19 2.05 -3.70
C LYS A 72 -12.74 0.73 -3.08
N ALA A 73 -11.80 0.03 -3.69
CA ALA A 73 -11.22 -1.20 -3.12
C ALA A 73 -10.38 -0.89 -1.88
N ALA A 74 -9.61 0.19 -1.91
CA ALA A 74 -8.79 0.64 -0.80
C ALA A 74 -9.60 1.12 0.41
N GLU A 75 -10.83 1.61 0.21
CA GLU A 75 -11.71 2.03 1.31
C GLU A 75 -12.32 0.85 2.10
N LYS A 76 -12.21 -0.38 1.60
CA LYS A 76 -12.78 -1.56 2.28
C LYS A 76 -11.87 -2.07 3.38
N GLU A 77 -12.43 -2.17 4.58
CA GLU A 77 -11.85 -2.91 5.69
C GLU A 77 -12.07 -4.42 5.52
N LEU A 78 -11.04 -5.21 5.84
CA LEU A 78 -11.11 -6.66 5.89
C LEU A 78 -10.69 -7.16 7.26
N ASP A 79 -11.64 -7.77 7.96
CA ASP A 79 -11.39 -8.50 9.21
C ASP A 79 -10.77 -9.87 8.90
N ILE A 80 -9.69 -10.20 9.62
CA ILE A 80 -8.92 -11.43 9.47
C ILE A 80 -8.67 -12.00 10.87
N SER A 81 -8.79 -13.32 11.00
CA SER A 81 -8.42 -13.97 12.26
C SER A 81 -6.90 -14.11 12.38
N ALA A 82 -6.35 -13.56 13.45
CA ALA A 82 -4.97 -13.69 13.88
C ALA A 82 -4.61 -15.14 14.24
N SER A 83 -5.60 -16.01 14.46
CA SER A 83 -5.38 -17.43 14.75
C SER A 83 -5.20 -18.30 13.50
N ASP A 84 -5.52 -17.81 12.30
CA ASP A 84 -5.39 -18.60 11.06
C ASP A 84 -3.89 -18.90 10.80
N PRO A 85 -3.49 -20.18 10.62
CA PRO A 85 -2.12 -20.54 10.23
C PRO A 85 -1.61 -19.87 8.95
N ARG A 86 -2.51 -19.43 8.06
CA ARG A 86 -2.19 -18.79 6.78
C ARG A 86 -2.53 -17.29 6.75
N VAL A 87 -2.71 -16.68 7.91
CA VAL A 87 -3.02 -15.25 8.06
C VAL A 87 -2.07 -14.35 7.27
N LEU A 88 -0.75 -14.55 7.36
CA LEU A 88 0.23 -13.68 6.68
C LEU A 88 0.19 -13.82 5.14
N PRO A 89 0.23 -15.04 4.54
CA PRO A 89 0.05 -15.18 3.10
C PRO A 89 -1.30 -14.66 2.60
N PHE A 90 -2.38 -14.89 3.36
CA PHE A 90 -3.72 -14.43 3.00
C PHE A 90 -3.78 -12.90 2.95
N LEU A 91 -3.22 -12.24 3.96
CA LEU A 91 -3.13 -10.78 4.04
C LEU A 91 -2.33 -10.20 2.87
N LEU A 92 -1.18 -10.78 2.52
CA LEU A 92 -0.39 -10.33 1.36
C LEU A 92 -1.12 -10.53 0.03
N LYS A 93 -1.84 -11.64 -0.12
CA LYS A 93 -2.67 -11.90 -1.30
C LYS A 93 -3.77 -10.83 -1.43
N LYS A 94 -4.46 -10.53 -0.34
CA LYS A 94 -5.52 -9.51 -0.33
C LYS A 94 -4.99 -8.11 -0.60
N ALA A 95 -3.80 -7.79 -0.11
CA ALA A 95 -3.14 -6.54 -0.42
C ALA A 95 -2.83 -6.41 -1.92
N ALA A 96 -2.39 -7.50 -2.56
CA ALA A 96 -2.18 -7.54 -4.01
C ALA A 96 -3.48 -7.39 -4.82
N GLU A 97 -4.60 -7.84 -4.27
CA GLU A 97 -5.96 -7.67 -4.84
C GLU A 97 -6.53 -6.26 -4.61
N GLY A 98 -5.78 -5.37 -3.93
CA GLY A 98 -6.16 -3.97 -3.72
C GLY A 98 -6.83 -3.66 -2.38
N THR A 99 -6.97 -4.64 -1.48
CA THR A 99 -7.40 -4.36 -0.10
C THR A 99 -6.31 -3.56 0.59
N ALA A 100 -6.67 -2.40 1.13
CA ALA A 100 -5.72 -1.51 1.79
C ALA A 100 -5.86 -1.51 3.31
N LEU A 101 -7.01 -1.91 3.87
CA LEU A 101 -7.27 -1.80 5.30
C LEU A 101 -7.54 -3.18 5.90
N PHE A 102 -6.70 -3.59 6.85
CA PHE A 102 -6.77 -4.90 7.49
C PHE A 102 -7.02 -4.78 8.98
N ARG A 103 -7.82 -5.68 9.52
CA ARG A 103 -8.10 -5.77 10.96
C ARG A 103 -7.85 -7.18 11.45
N LEU A 104 -7.12 -7.28 12.55
CA LEU A 104 -6.86 -8.53 13.22
C LEU A 104 -7.75 -8.60 14.46
N ASP A 105 -8.42 -9.73 14.66
CA ASP A 105 -9.28 -9.98 15.82
C ASP A 105 -8.49 -9.99 17.15
N ASP A 106 -7.26 -10.49 17.13
CA ASP A 106 -6.28 -10.40 18.23
C ASP A 106 -4.93 -9.88 17.69
N PRO A 107 -4.73 -8.55 17.62
CA PRO A 107 -3.50 -7.96 17.07
C PRO A 107 -2.27 -8.23 17.93
N LEU A 108 -2.45 -8.53 19.23
CA LEU A 108 -1.36 -8.77 20.18
C LEU A 108 -0.96 -10.24 20.27
N ALA A 109 -1.72 -11.14 19.63
CA ALA A 109 -1.35 -12.55 19.48
C ALA A 109 0.09 -12.68 18.97
N ALA A 110 0.85 -13.57 19.60
CA ALA A 110 2.21 -13.85 19.19
C ALA A 110 2.23 -14.69 17.90
N LEU A 111 3.14 -14.37 16.99
CA LEU A 111 3.36 -15.16 15.78
C LEU A 111 3.77 -16.58 16.15
N THR A 112 2.95 -17.55 15.78
CA THR A 112 3.20 -18.96 16.09
C THR A 112 4.20 -19.60 15.12
N PRO A 113 4.87 -20.70 15.51
CA PRO A 113 5.72 -21.47 14.60
C PRO A 113 4.98 -21.96 13.36
N GLU A 114 3.71 -22.35 13.49
CA GLU A 114 2.90 -22.82 12.37
C GLU A 114 2.65 -21.70 11.35
N GLN A 115 2.32 -20.50 11.82
CA GLN A 115 2.15 -19.32 10.97
C GLN A 115 3.46 -18.90 10.30
N TRP A 116 4.57 -18.98 11.04
CA TRP A 116 5.90 -18.66 10.53
C TRP A 116 6.31 -19.61 9.39
N VAL A 117 6.08 -20.92 9.53
CA VAL A 117 6.36 -21.92 8.47
C VAL A 117 5.57 -21.61 7.20
N ASN A 118 4.36 -21.08 7.32
CA ASN A 118 3.53 -20.67 6.19
C ASN A 118 3.98 -19.36 5.52
N MET A 119 5.01 -18.69 6.02
CA MET A 119 5.53 -17.44 5.45
C MET A 119 7.02 -17.55 5.06
N PRO A 120 7.33 -18.14 3.88
CA PRO A 120 8.70 -18.26 3.40
C PRO A 120 9.41 -16.91 3.29
N GLY A 121 10.67 -16.85 3.76
CA GLY A 121 11.50 -15.64 3.73
C GLY A 121 11.34 -14.72 4.93
N LEU A 122 10.44 -15.02 5.87
CA LEU A 122 10.35 -14.31 7.15
C LEU A 122 11.45 -14.80 8.10
N ALA A 123 12.26 -13.88 8.64
CA ALA A 123 13.35 -14.24 9.54
C ALA A 123 12.82 -14.89 10.85
N PRO A 124 13.52 -15.88 11.43
CA PRO A 124 13.12 -16.50 12.70
C PRO A 124 13.01 -15.52 13.88
N SER A 125 13.67 -14.35 13.80
CA SER A 125 13.58 -13.29 14.81
C SER A 125 12.17 -12.71 14.98
N TRP A 126 11.25 -13.01 14.07
CA TRP A 126 9.85 -12.62 14.14
C TRP A 126 8.97 -13.59 14.94
N LEU A 127 9.47 -14.78 15.29
CA LEU A 127 8.76 -15.68 16.20
C LEU A 127 8.51 -14.98 17.54
N ASP A 128 7.35 -15.29 18.14
CA ASP A 128 6.87 -14.71 19.39
C ASP A 128 6.65 -13.18 19.36
N GLN A 129 6.86 -12.52 18.22
CA GLN A 129 6.51 -11.10 18.05
C GLN A 129 5.01 -10.95 17.85
N PRO A 130 4.41 -9.81 18.26
CA PRO A 130 3.02 -9.51 17.97
C PRO A 130 2.75 -9.58 16.46
N ILE A 131 1.71 -10.33 16.08
CA ILE A 131 1.39 -10.60 14.68
C ILE A 131 1.07 -9.31 13.91
N VAL A 132 0.53 -8.29 14.58
CA VAL A 132 0.31 -6.97 13.99
C VAL A 132 1.62 -6.34 13.49
N LYS A 133 2.71 -6.42 14.26
CA LYS A 133 4.00 -5.86 13.85
C LYS A 133 4.60 -6.61 12.66
N VAL A 134 4.40 -7.93 12.63
CA VAL A 134 4.83 -8.77 11.51
C VAL A 134 4.05 -8.40 10.24
N ALA A 135 2.73 -8.26 10.35
CA ALA A 135 1.86 -7.87 9.24
C ALA A 135 2.21 -6.47 8.71
N GLU A 136 2.40 -5.47 9.60
CA GLU A 136 2.84 -4.13 9.22
C GLU A 136 4.18 -4.15 8.49
N TYR A 137 5.18 -4.88 9.01
CA TYR A 137 6.48 -5.02 8.37
C TYR A 137 6.36 -5.60 6.96
N LEU A 138 5.56 -6.66 6.78
CA LEU A 138 5.39 -7.31 5.49
C LEU A 138 4.64 -6.42 4.49
N LEU A 139 3.58 -5.73 4.93
CA LEU A 139 2.81 -4.82 4.10
C LEU A 139 3.63 -3.59 3.68
N ASN A 140 4.27 -2.92 4.63
CA ASN A 140 5.03 -1.68 4.35
C ASN A 140 6.18 -1.92 3.35
N ASN A 141 6.73 -3.12 3.29
CA ASN A 141 7.81 -3.47 2.36
C ASN A 141 7.35 -3.69 0.90
N ARG A 142 6.04 -3.92 0.67
CA ARG A 142 5.55 -4.37 -0.63
C ARG A 142 4.28 -3.68 -1.13
N PHE A 143 3.45 -3.15 -0.23
CA PHE A 143 2.11 -2.68 -0.53
C PHE A 143 1.91 -1.32 0.13
N PRO A 144 2.33 -0.21 -0.52
CA PRO A 144 2.38 1.11 0.12
C PRO A 144 1.02 1.70 0.49
N LEU A 145 -0.09 1.14 0.00
CA LEU A 145 -1.44 1.55 0.42
C LEU A 145 -1.97 0.71 1.58
N ALA A 146 -1.39 -0.47 1.82
CA ALA A 146 -1.90 -1.41 2.81
C ALA A 146 -1.48 -1.05 4.23
N LYS A 147 -2.42 -1.13 5.17
CA LYS A 147 -2.25 -0.82 6.58
C LYS A 147 -3.04 -1.78 7.45
N VAL A 148 -2.51 -2.07 8.63
CA VAL A 148 -3.27 -2.74 9.70
C VAL A 148 -3.85 -1.66 10.59
N LEU A 149 -5.16 -1.72 10.83
CA LEU A 149 -5.88 -0.76 11.67
C LEU A 149 -5.84 -1.21 13.13
N PHE A 150 -5.70 -0.24 14.03
CA PHE A 150 -5.82 -0.42 15.47
C PHE A 150 -7.18 0.09 15.97
N GLU A 151 -7.65 -0.37 17.12
CA GLU A 151 -8.90 0.15 17.72
C GLU A 151 -8.87 1.68 17.94
N GLU A 152 -7.69 2.26 18.19
CA GLU A 152 -7.51 3.72 18.34
C GLU A 152 -7.77 4.50 17.02
N ASP A 153 -7.62 3.87 15.85
CA ASP A 153 -7.88 4.49 14.55
C ASP A 153 -9.38 4.79 14.33
N ARG A 154 -10.28 4.09 15.03
CA ARG A 154 -11.73 4.40 15.03
C ARG A 154 -12.01 5.74 15.70
N ALA A 155 -11.36 6.07 16.82
CA ALA A 155 -11.59 7.34 17.50
C ALA A 155 -11.18 8.52 16.62
N GLY A 156 -10.06 8.41 15.90
CA GLY A 156 -9.61 9.43 14.94
C GLY A 156 -10.50 9.54 13.70
N THR A 157 -11.04 8.42 13.21
CA THR A 157 -11.94 8.40 12.03
C THR A 157 -13.32 8.95 12.36
N ILE A 158 -13.89 8.58 13.52
CA ILE A 158 -15.16 9.11 14.03
C ILE A 158 -15.04 10.63 14.29
N LEU A 159 -13.93 11.10 14.87
CA LEU A 159 -13.70 12.53 15.08
C LEU A 159 -13.55 13.31 13.76
N ARG A 160 -12.97 12.70 12.72
CA ARG A 160 -12.90 13.30 11.37
C ARG A 160 -14.27 13.38 10.71
N GLU A 161 -15.11 12.35 10.82
CA GLU A 161 -16.48 12.38 10.30
C GLU A 161 -17.35 13.43 11.00
N ILE A 162 -17.18 13.63 12.32
CA ILE A 162 -17.87 14.70 13.07
C ILE A 162 -17.38 16.10 12.67
N SER A 163 -16.12 16.25 12.23
CA SER A 163 -15.57 17.55 11.78
C SER A 163 -15.91 17.93 10.34
N VAL A 164 -16.47 17.00 9.54
CA VAL A 164 -16.79 17.22 8.12
C VAL A 164 -18.28 17.49 7.88
N THR A 165 -19.16 17.36 8.87
CA THR A 165 -20.52 17.90 8.76
C THR A 165 -20.47 19.43 8.85
N PRO A 166 -20.81 20.17 7.78
CA PRO A 166 -21.07 21.59 7.93
C PRO A 166 -22.31 21.71 8.80
N SER A 167 -22.21 22.53 9.85
CA SER A 167 -23.38 23.11 10.51
C SER A 167 -24.33 23.62 9.44
N ALA A 168 -25.45 22.91 9.26
CA ALA A 168 -26.56 23.39 8.48
C ALA A 168 -27.23 24.51 9.28
N GLY A 169 -26.81 25.74 8.98
CA GLY A 169 -27.59 26.98 8.88
C GLY A 169 -28.58 27.38 9.99
N GLY A 170 -28.53 28.68 10.29
CA GLY A 170 -29.73 29.51 10.49
C GLY A 170 -30.03 29.91 11.92
#